data_AF-A0A523T2V1-F1
#
_entry.id   AF-A0A523T2V1-F1
#
_cell.length_a   1.000
_cell.length_b   1.000
_cell.length_c   1.000
_cell.angle_alpha   90.00
_cell.angle_beta   90.00
_cell.angle_gamma   90.00
#
_symmetry.space_group_name_H-M   'P 1'
#
loop_
_entity.id
_entity.type
_entity.pdbx_description
1 polymer ?
#
loop_
_entity_poly.entity_id
_entity_poly.type
_entity_poly.pdbx_seq_one_letter_code
_entity_poly.pdbx_strand_id
1 'polypeptide(L)'
;MKSYGVHENTGFKLKTLNVIYLCRIGFAILAALVAALVVDLKVGNPLLNGITVGLSIYIVSFYVFKWLFVKKVEKPTKIITMGIGIYFMTFIMCWVLFITPFLAPPPATFTVDPQTPVVGETIKFTSTGIDPDGDIVTWVWDFGDETSSNEEVPTITHSYSSDGNYTVKLKVVDDHGISSSNTTTLTVIASS
;
A
#
# COMPACT_ATOMS: atom_id res chain seq x y z
N MET A 1 33.68 -34.46 61.12
CA MET A 1 32.21 -34.33 61.25
C MET A 1 31.79 -32.98 60.70
N LYS A 2 30.68 -32.94 59.96
CA LYS A 2 30.11 -31.82 59.18
C LYS A 2 29.89 -30.53 59.99
N SER A 3 29.90 -29.37 59.30
CA SER A 3 28.67 -28.60 59.07
C SER A 3 28.86 -27.52 58.00
N TYR A 4 28.13 -27.64 56.89
CA TYR A 4 27.89 -26.59 55.90
C TYR A 4 26.61 -25.87 56.30
N GLY A 5 26.68 -24.56 56.54
CA GLY A 5 25.53 -23.70 56.85
C GLY A 5 25.19 -22.79 55.67
N VAL A 6 23.96 -22.94 55.19
CA VAL A 6 23.35 -22.30 54.01
C VAL A 6 23.09 -20.81 54.28
N HIS A 7 23.61 -19.91 53.42
CA HIS A 7 23.15 -18.53 53.36
C HIS A 7 21.91 -18.44 52.45
N GLU A 8 20.75 -18.20 53.07
CA GLU A 8 19.46 -18.02 52.41
C GLU A 8 19.45 -16.80 51.47
N ASN A 9 19.08 -17.04 50.21
CA ASN A 9 19.03 -16.05 49.14
C ASN A 9 17.62 -15.45 48.97
N THR A 10 17.08 -14.84 50.04
CA THR A 10 15.71 -14.31 50.06
C THR A 10 15.61 -12.85 49.59
N GLY A 11 16.72 -12.12 49.47
CA GLY A 11 16.74 -10.71 49.03
C GLY A 11 16.64 -10.46 47.53
N PHE A 12 16.94 -11.45 46.67
CA PHE A 12 17.02 -11.26 45.22
C PHE A 12 15.66 -11.39 44.50
N LYS A 13 14.69 -12.12 45.08
CA LYS A 13 13.38 -12.35 44.46
C LYS A 13 12.41 -11.17 44.59
N LEU A 14 12.44 -10.44 45.72
CA LEU A 14 11.45 -9.39 46.00
C LEU A 14 11.64 -8.11 45.15
N LYS A 15 12.89 -7.71 44.85
CA LYS A 15 13.18 -6.53 44.00
C LYS A 15 12.88 -6.77 42.52
N THR A 16 13.12 -7.98 42.03
CA THR A 16 12.95 -8.34 40.61
C THR A 16 11.47 -8.39 40.23
N LEU A 17 10.59 -8.82 41.15
CA LEU A 17 9.14 -8.89 40.92
C LEU A 17 8.50 -7.50 40.81
N ASN A 18 8.91 -6.54 41.65
CA ASN A 18 8.44 -5.14 41.59
C ASN A 18 8.86 -4.43 40.30
N VAL A 19 10.07 -4.70 39.80
CA VAL A 19 10.56 -4.09 38.56
C VAL A 19 9.83 -4.62 37.33
N ILE A 20 9.53 -5.92 37.27
CA ILE A 20 8.71 -6.50 36.18
C ILE A 20 7.28 -5.95 36.22
N TYR A 21 6.72 -5.76 37.41
CA TYR A 21 5.38 -5.20 37.59
C TYR A 21 5.31 -3.72 37.16
N LEU A 22 6.29 -2.92 37.54
CA LEU A 22 6.42 -1.53 37.09
C LEU A 22 6.63 -1.41 35.58
N CYS A 23 7.40 -2.31 34.97
CA CYS A 23 7.54 -2.37 33.50
C CYS A 23 6.22 -2.75 32.80
N ARG A 24 5.45 -3.69 33.35
CA ARG A 24 4.14 -4.06 32.80
C ARG A 24 3.14 -2.91 32.87
N ILE A 25 3.14 -2.17 33.98
CA ILE A 25 2.34 -0.96 34.14
C ILE A 25 2.79 0.13 33.15
N GLY A 26 4.10 0.36 33.01
CA GLY A 26 4.63 1.34 32.05
C GLY A 26 4.29 1.01 30.61
N PHE A 27 4.38 -0.27 30.21
CA PHE A 27 4.03 -0.71 28.86
C PHE A 27 2.52 -0.64 28.61
N ALA A 28 1.70 -0.95 29.62
CA ALA A 28 0.25 -0.82 29.55
C ALA A 28 -0.20 0.65 29.46
N ILE A 29 0.45 1.56 30.21
CA ILE A 29 0.19 3.00 30.14
C ILE A 29 0.61 3.56 28.78
N LEU A 30 1.78 3.17 28.25
CA LEU A 30 2.22 3.61 26.93
C LEU A 30 1.29 3.08 25.82
N ALA A 31 0.90 1.81 25.89
CA ALA A 31 -0.06 1.24 24.95
C ALA A 31 -1.43 1.92 25.04
N ALA A 32 -1.88 2.29 26.24
CA ALA A 32 -3.12 3.03 26.45
C ALA A 32 -3.04 4.47 25.93
N LEU A 33 -1.90 5.14 26.08
CA LEU A 33 -1.67 6.48 25.54
C LEU A 33 -1.59 6.46 24.00
N VAL A 34 -0.96 5.44 23.42
CA VAL A 34 -0.94 5.24 21.96
C VAL A 34 -2.35 4.91 21.44
N ALA A 35 -3.10 4.05 22.13
CA ALA A 35 -4.48 3.74 21.78
C ALA A 35 -5.39 4.98 21.93
N ALA A 36 -5.21 5.79 22.97
CA ALA A 36 -5.95 7.04 23.16
C ALA A 36 -5.62 8.06 22.07
N LEU A 37 -4.35 8.20 21.68
CA LEU A 37 -3.92 9.05 20.57
C LEU A 37 -4.50 8.58 19.23
N VAL A 38 -4.60 7.27 19.01
CA VAL A 38 -5.25 6.67 17.83
C VAL A 38 -6.77 6.90 17.84
N VAL A 39 -7.41 6.94 19.01
CA VAL A 39 -8.85 7.22 19.17
C VAL A 39 -9.18 8.71 19.02
N ASP A 40 -8.30 9.61 19.48
CA ASP A 40 -8.44 11.07 19.30
C ASP A 40 -8.20 11.52 17.84
N LEU A 41 -7.50 10.70 17.03
CA LEU A 41 -7.32 10.92 15.59
C LEU A 41 -8.49 10.41 14.73
N LYS A 42 -9.73 10.65 15.16
CA LYS A 42 -10.89 10.72 14.24
C LYS A 42 -10.81 11.91 13.26
N VAL A 43 -9.62 12.36 12.92
CA VAL A 43 -9.40 13.26 11.80
C VAL A 43 -9.37 12.35 10.58
N GLY A 44 -10.34 12.48 9.67
CA GLY A 44 -10.46 11.66 8.45
C GLY A 44 -9.32 11.86 7.43
N ASN A 45 -8.10 12.14 7.89
CA ASN A 45 -6.91 12.33 7.09
C ASN A 45 -5.96 11.12 7.27
N PRO A 46 -5.92 10.18 6.32
CA PRO A 46 -5.13 8.96 6.44
C PRO A 46 -3.62 9.21 6.56
N LEU A 47 -3.12 10.35 6.07
CA LEU A 47 -1.70 10.71 6.13
C LEU A 47 -1.23 11.02 7.56
N LEU A 48 -2.06 11.73 8.34
CA LEU A 48 -1.75 12.07 9.73
C LEU A 48 -1.80 10.83 10.65
N ASN A 49 -2.67 9.88 10.33
CA ASN A 49 -2.79 8.60 11.03
C ASN A 49 -1.54 7.74 10.80
N GLY A 50 -1.04 7.68 9.57
CA GLY A 50 0.21 6.98 9.23
C GLY A 50 1.43 7.53 9.98
N ILE A 51 1.57 8.86 10.03
CA ILE A 51 2.67 9.53 10.74
C ILE A 51 2.65 9.20 12.24
N THR A 52 1.47 9.23 12.85
CA THR A 52 1.31 9.01 14.30
C THR A 52 1.61 7.58 14.70
N VAL A 53 1.15 6.61 13.91
CA VAL A 53 1.48 5.18 14.11
C VAL A 53 2.98 4.93 13.92
N GLY A 54 3.59 5.54 12.89
CA GLY A 54 5.02 5.43 12.61
C GLY A 54 5.91 5.94 13.75
N LEU A 55 5.60 7.12 14.31
CA LEU A 55 6.31 7.70 15.46
C LEU A 55 6.17 6.84 16.72
N SER A 56 4.99 6.26 16.95
CA SER A 56 4.72 5.41 18.10
C SER A 56 5.53 4.12 18.05
N ILE A 57 5.61 3.48 16.87
CA ILE A 57 6.42 2.27 16.65
C ILE A 57 7.91 2.59 16.83
N TYR A 58 8.39 3.73 16.29
CA TYR A 58 9.78 4.17 16.43
C TYR A 58 10.21 4.27 17.90
N ILE A 59 9.40 4.95 18.73
CA ILE A 59 9.69 5.15 20.16
C ILE A 59 9.75 3.80 20.88
N VAL A 60 8.78 2.91 20.65
CA VAL A 60 8.74 1.58 21.31
C VAL A 60 9.94 0.73 20.91
N SER A 61 10.27 0.66 19.62
CA SER A 61 11.41 -0.12 19.13
C SER A 61 12.75 0.38 19.68
N PHE A 62 12.94 1.69 19.79
CA PHE A 62 14.14 2.28 20.37
C PHE A 62 14.36 1.84 21.82
N TYR A 63 13.33 1.89 22.66
CA TYR A 63 13.46 1.50 24.07
C TYR A 63 13.61 -0.01 24.27
N VAL A 64 12.95 -0.83 23.44
CA VAL A 64 13.12 -2.30 23.46
C VAL A 64 14.54 -2.69 23.04
N PHE A 65 15.07 -2.09 21.98
CA PHE A 65 16.44 -2.33 21.53
C PHE A 65 17.46 -1.88 22.58
N LYS A 66 17.28 -0.68 23.15
CA LYS A 66 18.10 -0.19 24.28
C LYS A 66 18.07 -1.18 25.45
N TRP A 67 16.91 -1.74 25.80
CA TRP A 67 16.80 -2.70 26.90
C TRP A 67 17.51 -4.03 26.61
N LEU A 68 17.35 -4.58 25.40
CA LEU A 68 17.95 -5.87 25.01
C LEU A 68 19.48 -5.81 24.96
N PHE A 69 20.05 -4.69 24.47
CA PHE A 69 21.48 -4.61 24.20
C PHE A 69 22.31 -4.01 25.35
N VAL A 70 21.72 -3.21 26.24
CA VAL A 70 22.44 -2.58 27.36
C VAL A 70 22.85 -3.59 28.44
N LYS A 71 22.27 -4.80 28.48
CA LYS A 71 22.58 -5.78 29.55
C LYS A 71 23.60 -6.86 29.20
N LYS A 72 24.14 -6.97 27.98
CA LYS A 72 24.86 -8.21 27.62
C LYS A 72 25.95 -8.17 26.53
N VAL A 73 26.78 -7.12 26.40
CA VAL A 73 27.84 -7.10 25.36
C VAL A 73 29.18 -6.56 25.88
N GLU A 74 30.22 -7.42 25.93
CA GLU A 74 31.59 -7.09 26.37
C GLU A 74 32.46 -6.40 25.29
N LYS A 75 32.03 -6.36 24.02
CA LYS A 75 32.67 -5.55 22.96
C LYS A 75 31.63 -4.73 22.20
N PRO A 76 31.20 -3.58 22.76
CA PRO A 76 29.99 -2.87 22.36
C PRO A 76 30.04 -2.27 20.94
N THR A 77 31.22 -1.92 20.41
CA THR A 77 31.30 -1.00 19.26
C THR A 77 30.91 -1.57 17.89
N LYS A 78 31.22 -2.84 17.57
CA LYS A 78 30.90 -3.43 16.24
C LYS A 78 29.45 -3.92 16.12
N ILE A 79 28.88 -4.44 17.20
CA ILE A 79 27.49 -4.95 17.20
C ILE A 79 26.48 -3.80 17.26
N ILE A 80 26.79 -2.73 18.01
CA ILE A 80 25.96 -1.52 18.07
C ILE A 80 25.89 -0.84 16.69
N THR A 81 27.02 -0.76 15.96
CA THR A 81 27.03 -0.17 14.60
C THR A 81 26.29 -1.03 13.57
N MET A 82 26.39 -2.37 13.62
CA MET A 82 25.63 -3.26 12.74
C MET A 82 24.12 -3.25 13.03
N GLY A 83 23.71 -3.22 14.31
CA GLY A 83 22.30 -3.17 14.68
C GLY A 83 21.62 -1.84 14.35
N ILE A 84 22.33 -0.71 14.51
CA ILE A 84 21.84 0.62 14.11
C ILE A 84 21.67 0.70 12.59
N GLY A 85 22.60 0.14 11.81
CA GLY A 85 22.55 0.15 10.35
C GLY A 85 21.36 -0.63 9.79
N ILE A 86 21.11 -1.84 10.31
CA ILE A 86 19.94 -2.65 9.91
C ILE A 86 18.63 -1.95 10.31
N TYR A 87 18.58 -1.32 11.49
CA TYR A 87 17.41 -0.56 11.94
C TYR A 87 17.14 0.68 11.06
N PHE A 88 18.17 1.41 10.66
CA PHE A 88 18.03 2.54 9.73
C PHE A 88 17.54 2.08 8.35
N MET A 89 18.05 0.95 7.86
CA MET A 89 17.62 0.36 6.58
C MET A 89 16.16 -0.09 6.63
N THR A 90 15.75 -0.82 7.67
CA THR A 90 14.36 -1.26 7.81
C THR A 90 13.41 -0.11 8.11
N PHE A 91 13.85 0.91 8.85
CA PHE A 91 13.06 2.13 9.09
C PHE A 91 12.88 2.94 7.81
N ILE A 92 13.94 3.17 7.03
CA ILE A 92 13.84 3.86 5.74
C ILE A 92 12.93 3.05 4.79
N MET A 93 13.08 1.72 4.76
CA MET A 93 12.25 0.86 3.92
C MET A 93 10.77 0.88 4.37
N CYS A 94 10.47 0.74 5.66
CA CYS A 94 9.11 0.84 6.19
C CYS A 94 8.53 2.24 6.04
N TRP A 95 9.34 3.28 6.20
CA TRP A 95 8.94 4.67 6.02
C TRP A 95 8.53 4.88 4.57
N VAL A 96 9.41 4.58 3.60
CA VAL A 96 9.11 4.65 2.16
C VAL A 96 7.81 3.90 1.83
N LEU A 97 7.64 2.66 2.31
CA LEU A 97 6.44 1.86 2.09
C LEU A 97 5.16 2.41 2.75
N PHE A 98 5.26 3.27 3.76
CA PHE A 98 4.11 3.88 4.45
C PHE A 98 3.76 5.29 3.94
N ILE A 99 4.72 6.02 3.35
CA ILE A 99 4.50 7.39 2.86
C ILE A 99 4.33 7.48 1.34
N THR A 100 4.78 6.51 0.55
CA THR A 100 4.37 6.48 -0.86
C THR A 100 2.94 5.96 -0.93
N PRO A 101 1.94 6.77 -1.37
CA PRO A 101 0.64 6.20 -1.69
C PRO A 101 0.88 5.09 -2.72
N PHE A 102 0.33 3.91 -2.46
CA PHE A 102 0.35 2.84 -3.44
C PHE A 102 -0.57 3.28 -4.57
N LEU A 103 -0.01 3.92 -5.59
CA LEU A 103 -0.75 4.37 -6.76
C LEU A 103 -1.24 3.14 -7.52
N ALA A 104 -2.56 3.03 -7.64
CA ALA A 104 -3.22 1.93 -8.30
C ALA A 104 -3.53 2.32 -9.77
N PRO A 105 -3.27 1.43 -10.74
CA PRO A 105 -3.58 1.74 -12.12
C PRO A 105 -5.11 1.84 -12.34
N PRO A 106 -5.60 2.82 -13.12
CA PRO A 106 -7.01 2.95 -13.42
C PRO A 106 -7.49 1.75 -14.22
N PRO A 107 -8.66 1.15 -13.92
CA PRO A 107 -9.20 0.02 -14.66
C PRO A 107 -9.63 0.41 -16.07
N ALA A 108 -9.07 -0.23 -17.10
CA ALA A 108 -9.43 0.00 -18.51
C ALA A 108 -10.74 -0.68 -18.93
N THR A 109 -11.87 -0.42 -18.27
CA THR A 109 -13.17 -0.99 -18.67
C THR A 109 -13.91 -0.09 -19.64
N PHE A 110 -14.67 -0.69 -20.56
CA PHE A 110 -15.51 0.04 -21.51
C PHE A 110 -16.75 -0.74 -21.94
N THR A 111 -17.71 -0.02 -22.50
CA THR A 111 -18.92 -0.55 -23.15
C THR A 111 -18.98 -0.09 -24.60
N VAL A 112 -19.76 -0.83 -25.39
CA VAL A 112 -19.93 -0.63 -26.83
C VAL A 112 -21.43 -0.56 -27.13
N ASP A 113 -21.85 0.37 -28.00
CA ASP A 113 -23.24 0.51 -28.42
C ASP A 113 -23.31 0.85 -29.92
N PRO A 114 -23.96 0.02 -30.77
CA PRO A 114 -24.65 -1.23 -30.44
C PRO A 114 -23.69 -2.40 -30.15
N GLN A 115 -24.19 -3.42 -29.44
CA GLN A 115 -23.42 -4.65 -29.12
C GLN A 115 -23.19 -5.57 -30.33
N THR A 116 -24.04 -5.44 -31.36
CA THR A 116 -23.98 -6.23 -32.59
C THR A 116 -24.10 -5.31 -33.81
N PRO A 117 -23.07 -4.50 -34.10
CA PRO A 117 -23.11 -3.54 -35.20
C PRO A 117 -23.05 -4.22 -36.57
N VAL A 118 -23.69 -3.60 -37.55
CA VAL A 118 -23.52 -3.95 -38.97
C VAL A 118 -22.40 -3.16 -39.62
N VAL A 119 -21.87 -3.64 -40.76
CA VAL A 119 -20.89 -2.91 -41.57
C VAL A 119 -21.36 -1.48 -41.86
N GLY A 120 -20.48 -0.50 -41.64
CA GLY A 120 -20.76 0.92 -41.86
C GLY A 120 -21.60 1.60 -40.76
N GLU A 121 -22.08 0.88 -39.75
CA GLU A 121 -22.79 1.46 -38.62
C GLU A 121 -21.83 2.23 -37.70
N THR A 122 -22.29 3.36 -37.18
CA THR A 122 -21.53 4.13 -36.19
C THR A 122 -21.67 3.49 -34.82
N ILE A 123 -20.54 3.05 -34.27
CA ILE A 123 -20.45 2.39 -32.97
C ILE A 123 -19.89 3.38 -31.96
N LYS A 124 -20.55 3.51 -30.82
CA LYS A 124 -20.10 4.32 -29.70
C LYS A 124 -19.35 3.46 -28.68
N PHE A 125 -18.13 3.84 -28.38
CA PHE A 125 -17.28 3.27 -27.34
C PHE A 125 -17.25 4.21 -26.15
N THR A 126 -17.53 3.71 -24.96
CA THR A 126 -17.55 4.52 -23.72
C THR A 126 -16.70 3.83 -22.65
N SER A 127 -15.63 4.48 -22.21
CA SER A 127 -14.87 4.06 -21.04
C SER A 127 -15.70 4.25 -19.77
N THR A 128 -15.70 3.25 -18.91
CA THR A 128 -16.43 3.22 -17.63
C THR A 128 -15.50 3.13 -16.42
N GLY A 129 -14.19 3.06 -16.68
CA GLY A 129 -13.16 3.02 -15.66
C GLY A 129 -13.09 4.32 -14.87
N ILE A 130 -12.83 4.21 -13.57
CA ILE A 130 -12.56 5.35 -12.68
C ILE A 130 -11.27 5.03 -11.94
N ASP A 131 -10.38 6.00 -11.87
CA ASP A 131 -9.15 5.90 -11.09
C ASP A 131 -9.48 5.99 -9.58
N PRO A 132 -9.09 4.98 -8.76
CA PRO A 132 -9.34 5.02 -7.31
C PRO A 132 -8.53 6.06 -6.54
N ASP A 133 -7.40 6.55 -7.06
CA ASP A 133 -6.51 7.49 -6.36
C ASP A 133 -6.05 8.71 -7.18
N GLY A 134 -6.65 8.92 -8.34
CA GLY A 134 -6.38 10.04 -9.24
C GLY A 134 -7.52 10.32 -10.21
N ASP A 135 -7.17 10.90 -11.36
CA ASP A 135 -8.07 11.15 -12.47
C ASP A 135 -7.51 10.52 -13.76
N ILE A 136 -8.36 9.90 -14.57
CA ILE A 136 -7.96 9.46 -15.91
C ILE A 136 -7.86 10.69 -16.82
N VAL A 137 -6.70 10.87 -17.46
CA VAL A 137 -6.42 12.03 -18.33
C VAL A 137 -6.31 11.67 -19.80
N THR A 138 -6.18 10.39 -20.14
CA THR A 138 -6.02 9.96 -21.55
C THR A 138 -6.64 8.60 -21.82
N TRP A 139 -7.33 8.48 -22.97
CA TRP A 139 -7.91 7.26 -23.50
C TRP A 139 -7.36 6.97 -24.89
N VAL A 140 -6.54 5.93 -25.00
CA VAL A 140 -5.98 5.46 -26.27
C VAL A 140 -6.78 4.26 -26.74
N TRP A 141 -7.38 4.36 -27.92
CA TRP A 141 -8.17 3.30 -28.54
C TRP A 141 -7.41 2.69 -29.71
N ASP A 142 -7.45 1.37 -29.80
CA ASP A 142 -7.06 0.61 -30.99
C ASP A 142 -8.27 -0.25 -31.37
N PHE A 143 -8.79 -0.01 -32.57
CA PHE A 143 -10.03 -0.62 -33.03
C PHE A 143 -9.82 -2.01 -33.64
N GLY A 144 -8.58 -2.46 -33.79
CA GLY A 144 -8.25 -3.77 -34.35
C GLY A 144 -8.38 -3.87 -35.87
N ASP A 145 -8.50 -2.74 -36.57
CA ASP A 145 -8.60 -2.59 -38.02
C ASP A 145 -7.49 -1.68 -38.60
N GLU A 146 -6.34 -1.64 -37.90
CA GLU A 146 -5.21 -0.73 -38.16
C GLU A 146 -5.48 0.76 -37.86
N THR A 147 -6.68 1.10 -37.36
CA THR A 147 -6.99 2.44 -36.89
C THR A 147 -6.89 2.55 -35.37
N SER A 148 -6.45 3.72 -34.91
CA SER A 148 -6.31 4.04 -33.49
C SER A 148 -6.60 5.51 -33.24
N SER A 149 -6.92 5.85 -32.00
CA SER A 149 -7.14 7.23 -31.57
C SER A 149 -6.53 7.50 -30.19
N ASN A 150 -6.39 8.78 -29.88
CA ASN A 150 -5.93 9.24 -28.58
C ASN A 150 -6.80 10.43 -28.16
N GLU A 151 -7.63 10.20 -27.14
CA GLU A 151 -8.67 11.12 -26.70
C GLU A 151 -8.42 11.63 -25.28
N GLU A 152 -8.91 12.85 -25.02
CA GLU A 152 -8.98 13.46 -23.69
C GLU A 152 -10.38 13.32 -23.06
N VAL A 153 -11.29 12.59 -23.72
CA VAL A 153 -12.65 12.30 -23.26
C VAL A 153 -12.91 10.79 -23.26
N PRO A 154 -13.77 10.29 -22.35
CA PRO A 154 -13.98 8.84 -22.18
C PRO A 154 -14.82 8.21 -23.29
N THR A 155 -15.24 8.95 -24.31
CA THR A 155 -16.21 8.49 -25.32
C THR A 155 -15.70 8.79 -26.73
N ILE A 156 -15.80 7.81 -27.62
CA ILE A 156 -15.47 7.95 -29.05
C ILE A 156 -16.46 7.15 -29.91
N THR A 157 -16.55 7.50 -31.19
CA THR A 157 -17.28 6.73 -32.19
C THR A 157 -16.36 6.20 -33.28
N HIS A 158 -16.60 4.98 -33.76
CA HIS A 158 -15.90 4.35 -34.88
C HIS A 158 -16.85 3.53 -35.74
N SER A 159 -16.47 3.20 -36.97
CA SER A 159 -17.25 2.37 -37.88
C SER A 159 -16.33 1.47 -38.69
N TYR A 160 -16.72 0.21 -38.91
CA TYR A 160 -15.94 -0.76 -39.66
C TYR A 160 -16.41 -0.89 -41.10
N SER A 161 -15.47 -1.00 -42.04
CA SER A 161 -15.74 -1.12 -43.49
C SER A 161 -16.01 -2.54 -43.96
N SER A 162 -15.81 -3.54 -43.12
CA SER A 162 -15.98 -4.96 -43.45
C SER A 162 -16.52 -5.72 -42.23
N ASP A 163 -17.16 -6.86 -42.48
CA ASP A 163 -17.61 -7.75 -41.41
C ASP A 163 -16.43 -8.57 -40.87
N GLY A 164 -16.53 -8.99 -39.62
CA GLY A 164 -15.45 -9.74 -38.98
C GLY A 164 -15.38 -9.54 -37.48
N ASN A 165 -14.37 -10.17 -36.88
CA ASN A 165 -14.06 -10.04 -35.47
C ASN A 165 -12.90 -9.07 -35.29
N TYR A 166 -13.18 -7.96 -34.61
CA TYR A 166 -12.21 -6.91 -34.31
C TYR A 166 -11.78 -6.98 -32.85
N THR A 167 -10.48 -6.94 -32.61
CA THR A 167 -9.93 -6.96 -31.25
C THR A 167 -9.74 -5.51 -30.79
N VAL A 168 -10.74 -4.97 -30.10
CA VAL A 168 -10.74 -3.59 -29.61
C VAL A 168 -9.95 -3.52 -28.32
N LYS A 169 -8.96 -2.62 -28.26
CA LYS A 169 -8.14 -2.37 -27.08
C LYS A 169 -8.34 -0.95 -26.58
N LEU A 170 -8.64 -0.82 -25.30
CA LEU A 170 -8.59 0.46 -24.59
C LEU A 170 -7.34 0.47 -23.70
N LYS A 171 -6.55 1.54 -23.77
CA LYS A 171 -5.55 1.90 -22.76
C LYS A 171 -5.95 3.23 -22.12
N VAL A 172 -6.00 3.24 -20.79
CA VAL A 172 -6.24 4.47 -20.00
C VAL A 172 -4.95 4.88 -19.30
N VAL A 173 -4.73 6.19 -19.17
CA VAL A 173 -3.59 6.78 -18.45
C VAL A 173 -4.13 7.80 -17.45
N ASP A 174 -3.65 7.73 -16.20
CA ASP A 174 -3.99 8.68 -15.15
C ASP A 174 -3.05 9.89 -15.10
N ASP A 175 -3.42 10.84 -14.23
CA ASP A 175 -2.68 12.07 -13.93
C ASP A 175 -1.30 11.82 -13.29
N HIS A 176 -1.04 10.61 -12.80
CA HIS A 176 0.25 10.17 -12.29
C HIS A 176 1.10 9.45 -13.35
N GLY A 177 0.59 9.31 -14.58
CA GLY A 177 1.26 8.65 -15.70
C GLY A 177 1.25 7.11 -15.62
N ILE A 178 0.49 6.53 -14.69
CA ILE A 178 0.26 5.09 -14.61
C ILE A 178 -0.83 4.73 -15.61
N SER A 179 -0.76 3.51 -16.14
CA SER A 179 -1.69 3.08 -17.19
C SER A 179 -2.04 1.62 -17.07
N SER A 180 -3.23 1.28 -17.57
CA SER A 180 -3.67 -0.09 -17.77
C SER A 180 -4.34 -0.23 -19.14
N SER A 181 -4.52 -1.47 -19.57
CA SER A 181 -5.22 -1.76 -20.82
C SER A 181 -6.10 -2.99 -20.70
N ASN A 182 -7.18 -3.00 -21.47
CA ASN A 182 -8.08 -4.14 -21.61
C ASN A 182 -8.43 -4.33 -23.08
N THR A 183 -8.78 -5.56 -23.44
CA THR A 183 -9.10 -5.95 -24.80
C THR A 183 -10.44 -6.68 -24.84
N THR A 184 -11.26 -6.42 -25.85
CA THR A 184 -12.54 -7.11 -26.05
C THR A 184 -12.75 -7.36 -27.54
N THR A 185 -13.23 -8.54 -27.88
CA THR A 185 -13.58 -8.89 -29.26
C THR A 185 -14.97 -8.38 -29.58
N LEU A 186 -15.08 -7.57 -30.62
CA LEU A 186 -16.33 -7.08 -31.18
C LEU A 186 -16.60 -7.80 -32.51
N THR A 187 -17.78 -8.38 -32.67
CA THR A 187 -18.21 -9.00 -33.92
C THR A 187 -19.06 -8.02 -34.71
N VAL A 188 -18.58 -7.61 -35.88
CA VAL A 188 -19.31 -6.80 -36.86
C VAL A 188 -19.91 -7.75 -37.89
N ILE A 189 -21.21 -7.62 -38.14
CA ILE A 189 -21.93 -8.48 -39.09
C ILE A 189 -22.14 -7.77 -40.43
N ALA A 190 -22.23 -8.53 -41.51
CA ALA A 190 -22.51 -7.99 -42.83
C ALA A 190 -23.86 -7.23 -42.86
N SER A 191 -23.92 -6.13 -43.61
CA SER A 191 -25.18 -5.46 -43.91
C SER A 191 -26.04 -6.38 -44.78
N SER A 192 -27.24 -6.72 -44.32
CA SER A 192 -28.22 -7.56 -45.05
C SER A 192 -28.77 -6.88 -46.30
#